data_AF-A0A947TKF6-F1
#
_entry.id   AF-A0A947TKF6-F1
#
_cell.length_a   1.000
_cell.length_b   1.000
_cell.length_c   1.000
_cell.angle_alpha   90.00
_cell.angle_beta   90.00
_cell.angle_gamma   90.00
#
_symmetry.space_group_name_H-M   'P 1'
#
loop_
_entity.id
_entity.type
_entity.pdbx_description
1 polymer ?
#
loop_
_entity_poly.entity_id
_entity_poly.type
_entity_poly.pdbx_seq_one_letter_code
_entity_poly.pdbx_strand_id
1 'polypeptide(L)'
;MKKIMIIFMFLLFATTLATAKKTQTEEPQAAQLQKKAAAKADLPLEKTIEISKDVNMAVVFIPAGKFEMGSPPTELKKDNDEGQHTVKLTKAFYIGKFEVTQLQYRAIMHQNNSKFGGDKLPVENANWHEARRFLKRLSDKTGLKFRLPTEAEWEYACRAGTTTAFNVGTTLDSSLANYKAKTPYADGVAGEYLKRTNNVGAYRPNAFGLYDMHGNVWEWCSDLYDKNYYKISPLVDPKGPQKSNSGHVIRGGAWNEKAYKCRSADRNHRWPKINQSIIGFRVVLEIE
;
A
#
# COMPACT_ATOMS: atom_id res chain seq x y z
N MET A 1 -2.72 88.96 -3.35
CA MET A 1 -1.41 88.54 -3.90
C MET A 1 -0.84 87.42 -3.05
N LYS A 2 -0.79 86.19 -3.58
CA LYS A 2 0.21 85.14 -3.32
C LYS A 2 -0.21 83.92 -4.14
N LYS A 3 0.53 83.67 -5.22
CA LYS A 3 0.41 82.49 -6.08
C LYS A 3 1.01 81.30 -5.31
N ILE A 4 0.32 80.17 -5.27
CA ILE A 4 0.94 78.89 -4.90
C ILE A 4 0.72 77.92 -6.07
N MET A 5 1.86 77.50 -6.59
CA MET A 5 2.11 76.63 -7.72
C MET A 5 2.09 75.19 -7.20
N ILE A 6 1.21 74.33 -7.72
CA ILE A 6 1.22 72.90 -7.42
C ILE A 6 1.68 72.17 -8.69
N ILE A 7 2.84 71.55 -8.54
CA ILE A 7 3.57 70.77 -9.54
C ILE A 7 2.91 69.39 -9.68
N PHE A 8 2.65 68.98 -10.92
CA PHE A 8 2.22 67.64 -11.28
C PHE A 8 3.35 66.62 -11.03
N MET A 9 3.09 65.59 -10.23
CA MET A 9 3.99 64.45 -10.05
C MET A 9 3.26 63.19 -10.51
N PHE A 10 3.47 62.79 -11.77
CA PHE A 10 3.02 61.53 -12.32
C PHE A 10 3.92 60.40 -11.80
N LEU A 11 3.43 59.58 -10.88
CA LEU A 11 4.05 58.29 -10.55
C LEU A 11 3.63 57.25 -11.60
N LEU A 12 4.58 56.82 -12.45
CA LEU A 12 4.45 55.60 -13.23
C LEU A 12 4.61 54.39 -12.30
N PHE A 13 3.53 53.67 -12.03
CA PHE A 13 3.61 52.31 -11.48
C PHE A 13 3.84 51.33 -12.63
N ALA A 14 5.09 50.90 -12.80
CA ALA A 14 5.41 49.73 -13.64
C ALA A 14 5.09 48.47 -12.83
N THR A 15 3.95 47.83 -13.12
CA THR A 15 3.61 46.52 -12.55
C THR A 15 4.36 45.43 -13.29
N THR A 16 5.37 44.84 -12.66
CA THR A 16 6.01 43.60 -13.12
C THR A 16 5.10 42.40 -12.83
N LEU A 17 4.52 41.84 -13.88
CA LEU A 17 3.85 40.54 -13.82
C LEU A 17 4.91 39.43 -13.73
N ALA A 18 5.13 38.92 -12.52
CA ALA A 18 5.90 37.70 -12.31
C ALA A 18 5.09 36.50 -12.81
N THR A 19 5.48 35.93 -13.95
CA THR A 19 4.94 34.65 -14.41
C THR A 19 5.41 33.54 -13.48
N ALA A 20 4.50 33.01 -12.66
CA ALA A 20 4.74 31.80 -11.88
C ALA A 20 4.97 30.62 -12.84
N LYS A 21 6.22 30.17 -12.95
CA LYS A 21 6.56 28.89 -13.59
C LYS A 21 5.80 27.81 -12.81
N LYS A 22 4.81 27.16 -13.43
CA LYS A 22 4.27 25.90 -12.93
C LYS A 22 5.45 24.94 -12.78
N THR A 23 5.88 24.68 -11.55
CA THR A 23 6.79 23.59 -11.26
C THR A 23 6.05 22.31 -11.61
N GLN A 24 6.31 21.75 -12.80
CA GLN A 24 5.89 20.38 -13.09
C GLN A 24 6.62 19.51 -12.08
N THR A 25 5.90 18.99 -11.09
CA THR A 25 6.45 18.03 -10.15
C THR A 25 6.92 16.83 -10.96
N GLU A 26 8.23 16.58 -10.99
CA GLU A 26 8.79 15.44 -11.71
C GLU A 26 8.16 14.14 -11.19
N GLU A 27 7.79 13.27 -12.12
CA GLU A 27 7.22 11.97 -11.79
C GLU A 27 8.21 11.15 -10.93
N PRO A 28 7.78 10.48 -9.84
CA PRO A 28 8.68 9.70 -8.99
C PRO A 28 9.50 8.68 -9.80
N GLN A 29 10.79 8.55 -9.47
CA GLN A 29 11.70 7.63 -10.18
C GLN A 29 11.17 6.18 -10.24
N ALA A 30 10.52 5.70 -9.17
CA ALA A 30 9.93 4.37 -9.13
C ALA A 30 8.80 4.20 -10.17
N ALA A 31 7.96 5.23 -10.37
CA ALA A 31 6.90 5.21 -11.38
C ALA A 31 7.50 5.20 -12.80
N GLN A 32 8.56 5.98 -13.04
CA GLN A 32 9.29 5.95 -14.31
C GLN A 32 9.92 4.56 -14.58
N LEU A 33 10.52 3.94 -13.57
CA LEU A 33 11.08 2.58 -13.66
C LEU A 33 10.00 1.52 -13.93
N GLN A 34 8.85 1.62 -13.27
CA GLN A 34 7.68 0.78 -13.51
C GLN A 34 7.21 0.89 -14.96
N LYS A 35 7.00 2.12 -15.47
CA LYS A 35 6.62 2.41 -16.87
C LYS A 35 7.61 1.82 -17.86
N LYS A 36 8.90 2.05 -17.65
CA LYS A 36 9.96 1.53 -18.54
C LYS A 36 10.01 0.00 -18.52
N ALA A 37 9.87 -0.62 -17.36
CA ALA A 37 9.88 -2.08 -17.22
C ALA A 37 8.65 -2.74 -17.86
N ALA A 38 7.46 -2.15 -17.65
CA ALA A 38 6.21 -2.61 -18.25
C ALA A 38 6.27 -2.51 -19.79
N ALA A 39 6.71 -1.36 -20.33
CA ALA A 39 6.88 -1.16 -21.77
C ALA A 39 7.91 -2.12 -22.37
N LYS A 40 9.03 -2.38 -21.67
CA LYS A 40 10.04 -3.34 -22.12
C LYS A 40 9.50 -4.77 -22.19
N ALA A 41 8.58 -5.12 -21.29
CA ALA A 41 7.97 -6.44 -21.21
C ALA A 41 6.70 -6.57 -22.08
N ASP A 42 6.30 -5.52 -22.81
CA ASP A 42 5.02 -5.44 -23.53
C ASP A 42 3.82 -5.78 -22.65
N LEU A 43 3.82 -5.24 -21.43
CA LEU A 43 2.79 -5.47 -20.42
C LEU A 43 2.11 -4.15 -20.05
N PRO A 44 0.77 -4.13 -19.90
CA PRO A 44 0.08 -2.94 -19.43
C PRO A 44 0.41 -2.67 -17.95
N LEU A 45 0.42 -1.39 -17.56
CA LEU A 45 0.64 -1.01 -16.16
C LEU A 45 -0.49 -1.48 -15.23
N GLU A 46 -1.71 -1.58 -15.76
CA GLU A 46 -2.89 -2.02 -15.04
C GLU A 46 -3.66 -3.00 -15.93
N LYS A 47 -4.10 -4.11 -15.32
CA LYS A 47 -5.03 -5.07 -15.94
C LYS A 47 -6.34 -5.07 -15.18
N THR A 48 -7.44 -5.13 -15.92
CA THR A 48 -8.76 -5.39 -15.36
C THR A 48 -9.09 -6.87 -15.55
N ILE A 49 -9.35 -7.56 -14.44
CA ILE A 49 -9.75 -8.96 -14.42
C ILE A 49 -11.26 -9.00 -14.19
N GLU A 50 -11.99 -9.57 -15.15
CA GLU A 50 -13.41 -9.82 -15.00
C GLU A 50 -13.64 -11.02 -14.07
N ILE A 51 -14.30 -10.77 -12.93
CA ILE A 51 -14.67 -11.81 -11.97
C ILE A 51 -16.04 -12.38 -12.33
N SER A 52 -17.00 -11.52 -12.65
CA SER A 52 -18.34 -11.86 -13.13
C SER A 52 -18.94 -10.65 -13.84
N LYS A 53 -20.16 -10.79 -14.37
CA LYS A 53 -20.93 -9.66 -14.90
C LYS A 53 -20.92 -8.51 -13.89
N ASP A 54 -20.45 -7.34 -14.34
CA ASP A 54 -20.35 -6.09 -13.58
C ASP A 54 -19.45 -6.13 -12.32
N VAL A 55 -18.62 -7.18 -12.15
CA VAL A 55 -17.65 -7.28 -11.03
C VAL A 55 -16.26 -7.48 -11.59
N ASN A 56 -15.41 -6.48 -11.40
CA ASN A 56 -14.05 -6.43 -11.90
C ASN A 56 -13.03 -6.24 -10.77
N MET A 57 -11.79 -6.66 -11.04
CA MET A 57 -10.64 -6.44 -10.17
C MET A 57 -9.49 -5.81 -10.97
N ALA A 58 -9.00 -4.66 -10.51
CA ALA A 58 -7.81 -4.04 -11.06
C ALA A 58 -6.55 -4.57 -10.38
N VAL A 59 -5.55 -4.95 -11.18
CA VAL A 59 -4.21 -5.34 -10.72
C VAL A 59 -3.15 -4.50 -11.41
N VAL A 60 -2.08 -4.16 -10.70
CA VAL A 60 -1.07 -3.20 -11.13
C VAL A 60 0.29 -3.88 -11.25
N PHE A 61 1.00 -3.61 -12.34
CA PHE A 61 2.30 -4.19 -12.66
C PHE A 61 3.37 -3.69 -11.70
N ILE A 62 4.09 -4.59 -11.06
CA ILE A 62 5.23 -4.31 -10.18
C ILE A 62 6.49 -4.88 -10.81
N PRO A 63 7.51 -4.06 -11.11
CA PRO A 63 8.73 -4.54 -11.76
C PRO A 63 9.56 -5.43 -10.83
N ALA A 64 10.35 -6.33 -11.42
CA ALA A 64 11.45 -6.96 -10.69
C ALA A 64 12.44 -5.88 -10.22
N GLY A 65 13.08 -6.08 -9.07
CA GLY A 65 13.92 -5.04 -8.49
C GLY A 65 14.66 -5.46 -7.24
N LYS A 66 15.46 -4.52 -6.72
CA LYS A 66 16.12 -4.61 -5.42
C LYS A 66 15.63 -3.50 -4.52
N PHE A 67 15.52 -3.77 -3.22
CA PHE A 67 15.20 -2.77 -2.21
C PHE A 67 15.72 -3.16 -0.85
N GLU A 68 15.73 -2.20 0.07
CA GLU A 68 16.00 -2.42 1.49
C GLU A 68 14.68 -2.75 2.21
N MET A 69 14.55 -4.00 2.63
CA MET A 69 13.41 -4.52 3.38
C MET A 69 13.65 -4.37 4.88
N GLY A 70 12.62 -4.00 5.64
CA GLY A 70 12.72 -3.67 7.06
C GLY A 70 13.06 -2.20 7.32
N SER A 71 13.36 -1.88 8.58
CA SER A 71 13.55 -0.53 9.10
C SER A 71 15.00 -0.26 9.47
N PRO A 72 15.56 0.93 9.12
CA PRO A 72 16.88 1.31 9.59
C PRO A 72 16.89 1.49 11.12
N PRO A 73 18.04 1.41 11.79
CA PRO A 73 18.14 1.55 13.25
C PRO A 73 17.58 2.86 13.79
N THR A 74 17.54 3.91 12.96
CA THR A 74 17.06 5.26 13.29
C THR A 74 15.57 5.46 13.07
N GLU A 75 14.84 4.50 12.48
CA GLU A 75 13.41 4.64 12.26
C GLU A 75 12.64 4.64 13.59
N LEU A 76 11.80 5.65 13.79
CA LEU A 76 11.07 5.81 15.04
C LEU A 76 10.06 4.67 15.25
N LYS A 77 9.94 4.21 16.50
CA LYS A 77 8.97 3.18 16.91
C LYS A 77 9.12 1.86 16.14
N LYS A 78 10.33 1.57 15.65
CA LYS A 78 10.63 0.28 15.07
C LYS A 78 10.56 -0.87 16.09
N ASP A 79 10.18 -2.04 15.64
CA ASP A 79 10.29 -3.28 16.39
C ASP A 79 11.67 -3.94 16.18
N ASN A 80 11.97 -5.02 16.93
CA ASN A 80 13.29 -5.68 16.91
C ASN A 80 13.44 -6.74 15.81
N ASP A 81 12.33 -7.15 15.20
CA ASP A 81 12.22 -8.23 14.21
C ASP A 81 12.11 -7.72 12.76
N GLU A 82 12.26 -6.42 12.58
CA GLU A 82 12.17 -5.72 11.29
C GLU A 82 13.49 -5.02 10.93
N GLY A 83 14.63 -5.65 11.23
CA GLY A 83 15.95 -5.11 10.90
C GLY A 83 16.19 -5.03 9.39
N GLN A 84 16.72 -3.90 8.92
CA GLN A 84 16.94 -3.65 7.50
C GLN A 84 17.91 -4.67 6.86
N HIS A 85 17.56 -5.16 5.68
CA HIS A 85 18.40 -6.03 4.85
C HIS A 85 18.00 -5.92 3.37
N THR A 86 18.95 -6.14 2.45
CA THR A 86 18.68 -6.07 1.01
C THR A 86 17.92 -7.30 0.53
N VAL A 87 16.88 -7.10 -0.28
CA VAL A 87 16.13 -8.13 -0.99
C VAL A 87 16.11 -7.84 -2.49
N LYS A 88 16.24 -8.89 -3.31
CA LYS A 88 16.09 -8.89 -4.77
C LYS A 88 14.89 -9.75 -5.16
N LEU A 89 13.88 -9.11 -5.73
CA LEU A 89 12.78 -9.78 -6.42
C LEU A 89 13.16 -9.97 -7.89
N THR A 90 13.22 -11.21 -8.35
CA THR A 90 13.73 -11.53 -9.71
C THR A 90 12.67 -11.46 -10.78
N LYS A 91 11.40 -11.58 -10.39
CA LYS A 91 10.26 -11.60 -11.29
C LYS A 91 9.39 -10.38 -11.06
N ALA A 92 8.92 -9.79 -12.14
CA ALA A 92 7.80 -8.87 -12.08
C ALA A 92 6.52 -9.66 -11.75
N PHE A 93 5.54 -8.98 -11.20
CA PHE A 93 4.23 -9.56 -10.87
C PHE A 93 3.17 -8.47 -10.96
N TYR A 94 1.91 -8.86 -11.02
CA TYR A 94 0.80 -7.93 -10.79
C TYR A 94 0.31 -8.07 -9.35
N ILE A 95 -0.06 -6.98 -8.70
CA ILE A 95 -0.68 -7.00 -7.37
C ILE A 95 -1.99 -6.21 -7.39
N GLY A 96 -2.98 -6.62 -6.58
CA GLY A 96 -4.26 -5.94 -6.45
C GLY A 96 -4.05 -4.45 -6.18
N LYS A 97 -4.66 -3.60 -7.02
CA LYS A 97 -4.63 -2.13 -6.87
C LYS A 97 -5.16 -1.70 -5.50
N PHE A 98 -6.12 -2.47 -5.02
CA PHE A 98 -6.83 -2.34 -3.77
C PHE A 98 -6.76 -3.67 -2.99
N GLU A 99 -7.11 -3.61 -1.71
CA GLU A 99 -7.57 -4.78 -0.95
C GLU A 99 -8.77 -5.44 -1.68
N VAL A 100 -8.95 -6.76 -1.55
CA VAL A 100 -10.11 -7.45 -2.13
C VAL A 100 -11.38 -6.88 -1.53
N THR A 101 -12.31 -6.41 -2.38
CA THR A 101 -13.55 -5.81 -1.89
C THR A 101 -14.58 -6.86 -1.50
N GLN A 102 -15.55 -6.45 -0.68
CA GLN A 102 -16.68 -7.31 -0.32
C GLN A 102 -17.52 -7.76 -1.51
N LEU A 103 -17.69 -6.91 -2.53
CA LEU A 103 -18.36 -7.29 -3.77
C LEU A 103 -17.61 -8.39 -4.52
N GLN A 104 -16.29 -8.22 -4.69
CA GLN A 104 -15.43 -9.21 -5.34
C GLN A 104 -15.40 -10.53 -4.56
N TYR A 105 -15.31 -10.45 -3.23
CA TYR A 105 -15.31 -11.62 -2.36
C TYR A 105 -16.62 -12.42 -2.48
N ARG A 106 -17.78 -11.75 -2.40
CA ARG A 106 -19.08 -12.41 -2.58
C ARG A 106 -19.24 -13.06 -3.94
N ALA A 107 -18.75 -12.43 -5.01
CA ALA A 107 -18.83 -12.98 -6.36
C ALA A 107 -18.09 -14.31 -6.53
N ILE A 108 -17.01 -14.55 -5.76
CA ILE A 108 -16.22 -15.80 -5.80
C ILE A 108 -16.62 -16.80 -4.71
N MET A 109 -16.96 -16.30 -3.51
CA MET A 109 -17.14 -17.15 -2.32
C MET A 109 -18.61 -17.43 -2.02
N HIS A 110 -19.53 -16.65 -2.59
CA HIS A 110 -20.97 -16.71 -2.35
C HIS A 110 -21.38 -16.50 -0.88
N GLN A 111 -20.48 -15.89 -0.10
CA GLN A 111 -20.68 -15.53 1.30
C GLN A 111 -19.84 -14.30 1.64
N ASN A 112 -20.16 -13.60 2.72
CA ASN A 112 -19.35 -12.52 3.26
C ASN A 112 -19.70 -12.31 4.75
N ASN A 113 -18.69 -12.47 5.61
CA ASN A 113 -18.80 -12.36 7.06
C ASN A 113 -18.13 -11.09 7.62
N SER A 114 -17.88 -10.11 6.76
CA SER A 114 -17.35 -8.81 7.15
C SER A 114 -18.27 -8.15 8.18
N LYS A 115 -17.66 -7.62 9.25
CA LYS A 115 -18.34 -6.83 10.28
C LYS A 115 -18.93 -5.54 9.75
N PHE A 116 -18.24 -4.84 8.86
CA PHE A 116 -18.71 -3.59 8.27
C PHE A 116 -19.24 -3.85 6.87
N GLY A 117 -20.49 -3.52 6.57
CA GLY A 117 -21.08 -3.78 5.26
C GLY A 117 -20.83 -2.66 4.23
N GLY A 118 -20.41 -3.04 3.01
CA GLY A 118 -20.39 -2.15 1.86
C GLY A 118 -19.59 -2.72 0.68
N ASP A 119 -20.09 -2.58 -0.54
CA ASP A 119 -19.54 -3.24 -1.74
C ASP A 119 -18.10 -2.85 -2.08
N LYS A 120 -17.74 -1.60 -1.76
CA LYS A 120 -16.40 -1.05 -1.96
C LYS A 120 -15.53 -1.09 -0.71
N LEU A 121 -16.04 -1.60 0.41
CA LEU A 121 -15.20 -1.84 1.59
C LEU A 121 -14.31 -3.06 1.34
N PRO A 122 -13.11 -3.13 1.95
CA PRO A 122 -12.34 -4.35 1.95
C PRO A 122 -13.13 -5.48 2.62
N VAL A 123 -12.95 -6.69 2.13
CA VAL A 123 -13.38 -7.87 2.89
C VAL A 123 -12.49 -7.99 4.13
N GLU A 124 -13.12 -8.03 5.30
CA GLU A 124 -12.50 -8.43 6.56
C GLU A 124 -13.23 -9.61 7.20
N ASN A 125 -12.69 -10.13 8.31
CA ASN A 125 -13.07 -11.42 8.89
C ASN A 125 -12.82 -12.62 7.96
N ALA A 126 -11.95 -12.47 6.95
CA ALA A 126 -11.49 -13.58 6.13
C ALA A 126 -10.17 -14.10 6.71
N ASN A 127 -10.16 -15.32 7.25
CA ASN A 127 -8.91 -15.92 7.71
C ASN A 127 -8.02 -16.33 6.53
N TRP A 128 -6.77 -16.68 6.83
CA TRP A 128 -5.76 -17.01 5.83
C TRP A 128 -6.17 -18.17 4.90
N HIS A 129 -6.85 -19.19 5.44
CA HIS A 129 -7.33 -20.32 4.62
C HIS A 129 -8.46 -19.90 3.68
N GLU A 130 -9.35 -19.01 4.10
CA GLU A 130 -10.41 -18.45 3.26
C GLU A 130 -9.86 -17.55 2.17
N ALA A 131 -8.85 -16.72 2.48
CA ALA A 131 -8.14 -15.93 1.48
C ALA A 131 -7.53 -16.83 0.40
N ARG A 132 -6.86 -17.93 0.79
CA ARG A 132 -6.35 -18.93 -0.17
C ARG A 132 -7.43 -19.64 -0.96
N ARG A 133 -8.58 -19.94 -0.34
CA ARG A 133 -9.72 -20.55 -1.04
C ARG A 133 -10.30 -19.60 -2.09
N PHE A 134 -10.42 -18.31 -1.74
CA PHE A 134 -10.80 -17.26 -2.68
C PHE A 134 -9.84 -17.23 -3.88
N LEU A 135 -8.53 -17.17 -3.63
CA LEU A 135 -7.51 -17.12 -4.68
C LEU A 135 -7.54 -18.34 -5.59
N LYS A 136 -7.72 -19.53 -5.01
CA LYS A 136 -7.89 -20.77 -5.79
C LYS A 136 -9.12 -20.68 -6.69
N ARG A 137 -10.29 -20.32 -6.15
CA ARG A 137 -11.53 -20.22 -6.94
C ARG A 137 -11.45 -19.13 -8.01
N LEU A 138 -10.82 -18.00 -7.70
CA LEU A 138 -10.55 -16.94 -8.67
C LEU A 138 -9.66 -17.46 -9.81
N SER A 139 -8.63 -18.23 -9.48
CA SER A 139 -7.75 -18.86 -10.48
C SER A 139 -8.52 -19.86 -11.35
N ASP A 140 -9.28 -20.77 -10.73
CA ASP A 140 -10.10 -21.76 -11.43
C ASP A 140 -11.11 -21.08 -12.38
N LYS A 141 -11.66 -19.93 -11.97
CA LYS A 141 -12.66 -19.18 -12.75
C LYS A 141 -12.08 -18.42 -13.94
N THR A 142 -10.86 -17.90 -13.81
CA THR A 142 -10.24 -16.99 -14.80
C THR A 142 -9.21 -17.67 -15.68
N GLY A 143 -8.72 -18.85 -15.29
CA GLY A 143 -7.57 -19.51 -15.91
C GLY A 143 -6.22 -18.86 -15.58
N LEU A 144 -6.21 -17.82 -14.74
CA LEU A 144 -5.00 -17.11 -14.33
C LEU A 144 -4.49 -17.58 -12.98
N LYS A 145 -3.20 -17.39 -12.68
CA LYS A 145 -2.59 -17.83 -11.41
C LYS A 145 -2.60 -16.72 -10.37
N PHE A 146 -3.48 -16.86 -9.37
CA PHE A 146 -3.56 -15.94 -8.23
C PHE A 146 -3.01 -16.55 -6.94
N ARG A 147 -2.35 -15.71 -6.15
CA ARG A 147 -1.81 -16.07 -4.82
C ARG A 147 -1.82 -14.88 -3.86
N LEU A 148 -1.46 -15.11 -2.61
CA LEU A 148 -1.11 -14.02 -1.68
C LEU A 148 0.28 -13.47 -2.05
N PRO A 149 0.58 -12.19 -1.76
CA PRO A 149 1.94 -11.68 -1.86
C PRO A 149 2.84 -12.39 -0.85
N THR A 150 4.13 -12.53 -1.20
CA THR A 150 5.12 -12.75 -0.15
C THR A 150 5.24 -11.49 0.71
N GLU A 151 5.77 -11.62 1.92
CA GLU A 151 6.02 -10.46 2.76
C GLU A 151 6.93 -9.44 2.07
N ALA A 152 7.95 -9.93 1.34
CA ALA A 152 8.88 -9.07 0.62
C ALA A 152 8.24 -8.38 -0.59
N GLU A 153 7.39 -9.08 -1.33
CA GLU A 153 6.61 -8.47 -2.42
C GLU A 153 5.68 -7.37 -1.90
N TRP A 154 5.01 -7.62 -0.77
CA TRP A 154 4.12 -6.63 -0.15
C TRP A 154 4.88 -5.37 0.26
N GLU A 155 6.03 -5.51 0.93
CA GLU A 155 6.80 -4.33 1.37
C GLU A 155 7.44 -3.58 0.19
N TYR A 156 7.97 -4.30 -0.81
CA TYR A 156 8.49 -3.69 -2.03
C TYR A 156 7.41 -2.84 -2.73
N ALA A 157 6.23 -3.43 -2.88
CA ALA A 157 5.07 -2.79 -3.48
C ALA A 157 4.57 -1.60 -2.65
N CYS A 158 4.55 -1.73 -1.31
CA CYS A 158 4.17 -0.67 -0.38
C CYS A 158 5.10 0.54 -0.49
N ARG A 159 6.41 0.30 -0.43
CA ARG A 159 7.43 1.36 -0.46
C ARG A 159 7.46 2.11 -1.77
N ALA A 160 7.26 1.43 -2.91
CA ALA A 160 7.30 2.04 -4.24
C ALA A 160 8.53 2.97 -4.43
N GLY A 161 9.71 2.49 -4.04
CA GLY A 161 10.99 3.21 -4.14
C GLY A 161 11.33 4.14 -2.97
N THR A 162 10.43 4.33 -2.00
CA THR A 162 10.73 5.14 -0.81
C THR A 162 11.49 4.36 0.26
N THR A 163 12.33 5.06 1.02
CA THR A 163 13.06 4.52 2.19
C THR A 163 12.55 5.06 3.52
N THR A 164 11.51 5.90 3.48
CA THR A 164 10.87 6.49 4.66
C THR A 164 9.95 5.48 5.37
N ALA A 165 9.49 5.85 6.57
CA ALA A 165 8.58 5.02 7.37
C ALA A 165 7.25 4.73 6.65
N PHE A 166 6.77 5.66 5.81
CA PHE A 166 5.60 5.50 4.95
C PHE A 166 5.96 5.87 3.52
N ASN A 167 5.26 5.32 2.52
CA ASN A 167 5.47 5.72 1.11
C ASN A 167 5.02 7.15 0.81
N VAL A 168 4.27 7.75 1.74
CA VAL A 168 3.83 9.14 1.69
C VAL A 168 4.78 10.11 2.39
N GLY A 169 5.80 9.61 3.11
CA GLY A 169 6.80 10.43 3.81
C GLY A 169 7.21 9.88 5.18
N THR A 170 7.73 10.76 6.03
CA THR A 170 8.21 10.43 7.39
C THR A 170 7.12 10.51 8.46
N THR A 171 5.92 10.96 8.10
CA THR A 171 4.73 11.03 8.96
C THR A 171 3.54 10.40 8.24
N LEU A 172 2.46 10.13 8.98
CA LEU A 172 1.20 9.65 8.43
C LEU A 172 0.07 10.55 8.93
N ASP A 173 -0.67 11.12 7.98
CA ASP A 173 -1.82 11.99 8.22
C ASP A 173 -3.13 11.24 7.91
N SER A 174 -4.22 11.52 8.64
CA SER A 174 -5.53 10.89 8.42
C SER A 174 -6.17 11.17 7.06
N SER A 175 -5.70 12.21 6.34
CA SER A 175 -6.07 12.48 4.94
C SER A 175 -5.36 11.60 3.93
N LEU A 176 -4.40 10.77 4.38
CA LEU A 176 -3.59 9.89 3.52
C LEU A 176 -3.83 8.40 3.80
N ALA A 177 -4.45 8.05 4.91
CA ALA A 177 -4.82 6.67 5.23
C ALA A 177 -5.90 6.58 6.32
N ASN A 178 -6.56 5.41 6.40
CA ASN A 178 -7.53 5.11 7.45
C ASN A 178 -6.88 4.34 8.62
N TYR A 179 -6.66 4.99 9.75
CA TYR A 179 -6.06 4.41 10.95
C TYR A 179 -6.54 5.15 12.21
N LYS A 180 -6.08 4.73 13.41
CA LYS A 180 -6.33 5.44 14.66
C LYS A 180 -5.40 6.66 14.79
N ALA A 181 -5.73 7.73 14.09
CA ALA A 181 -4.97 8.99 14.05
C ALA A 181 -5.05 9.83 15.33
N LYS A 182 -5.05 9.21 16.52
CA LYS A 182 -5.11 9.93 17.81
C LYS A 182 -3.76 10.15 18.47
N THR A 183 -2.73 9.44 18.01
CA THR A 183 -1.35 9.63 18.46
C THR A 183 -0.50 9.84 17.21
N PRO A 184 0.08 11.04 17.03
CA PRO A 184 0.93 11.31 15.87
C PRO A 184 2.17 10.42 15.83
N TYR A 185 2.72 10.24 14.63
CA TYR A 185 4.03 9.64 14.42
C TYR A 185 5.02 10.75 14.02
N ALA A 186 6.18 10.78 14.68
CA ALA A 186 7.17 11.85 14.52
C ALA A 186 6.52 13.24 14.65
N ASP A 187 6.82 14.16 13.73
CA ASP A 187 6.29 15.52 13.70
C ASP A 187 4.90 15.62 13.03
N GLY A 188 4.20 14.50 12.89
CA GLY A 188 2.84 14.46 12.36
C GLY A 188 1.82 15.11 13.31
N VAL A 189 0.57 15.18 12.86
CA VAL A 189 -0.55 15.71 13.65
C VAL A 189 -1.59 14.64 13.94
N ALA A 190 -2.36 14.85 15.01
CA ALA A 190 -3.52 14.00 15.29
C ALA A 190 -4.65 14.40 14.35
N GLY A 191 -5.48 13.44 13.98
CA GLY A 191 -6.56 13.62 13.03
C GLY A 191 -7.81 12.80 13.34
N GLU A 192 -8.59 12.55 12.29
CA GLU A 192 -9.83 11.82 12.38
C GLU A 192 -9.60 10.33 12.62
N TYR A 193 -10.47 9.69 13.40
CA TYR A 193 -10.47 8.24 13.59
C TYR A 193 -11.86 7.71 13.26
N LEU A 194 -12.00 7.10 12.09
CA LEU A 194 -13.29 6.65 11.55
C LEU A 194 -13.93 5.52 12.37
N LYS A 195 -13.14 4.77 13.14
CA LYS A 195 -13.61 3.60 13.93
C LYS A 195 -14.26 2.49 13.09
N ARG A 196 -13.94 2.43 11.79
CA ARG A 196 -14.42 1.43 10.83
C ARG A 196 -13.52 1.39 9.60
N THR A 197 -13.69 0.37 8.76
CA THR A 197 -13.13 0.34 7.40
C THR A 197 -13.76 1.44 6.54
N ASN A 198 -13.01 1.88 5.52
CA ASN A 198 -13.43 2.83 4.51
C ASN A 198 -13.41 2.17 3.13
N ASN A 199 -14.03 2.82 2.14
CA ASN A 199 -13.98 2.35 0.76
C ASN A 199 -12.52 2.26 0.30
N VAL A 200 -12.18 1.17 -0.38
CA VAL A 200 -10.87 1.06 -1.02
C VAL A 200 -10.66 2.20 -2.01
N GLY A 201 -9.44 2.70 -2.10
CA GLY A 201 -9.10 3.80 -2.99
C GLY A 201 -9.57 5.18 -2.53
N ALA A 202 -9.97 5.34 -1.27
CA ALA A 202 -10.40 6.63 -0.73
C ALA A 202 -9.25 7.64 -0.59
N TYR A 203 -8.00 7.17 -0.57
CA TYR A 203 -6.80 7.99 -0.41
C TYR A 203 -5.95 7.98 -1.67
N ARG A 204 -4.91 8.83 -1.76
CA ARG A 204 -4.03 8.84 -2.93
C ARG A 204 -3.17 7.56 -3.00
N PRO A 205 -2.85 7.06 -4.21
CA PRO A 205 -1.97 5.91 -4.35
C PRO A 205 -0.50 6.27 -4.10
N ASN A 206 0.32 5.23 -3.92
CA ASN A 206 1.78 5.35 -3.95
C ASN A 206 2.32 5.46 -5.39
N ALA A 207 3.64 5.56 -5.56
CA ALA A 207 4.28 5.74 -6.86
C ALA A 207 4.07 4.55 -7.84
N PHE A 208 3.72 3.36 -7.34
CA PHE A 208 3.34 2.24 -8.20
C PHE A 208 1.85 2.21 -8.54
N GLY A 209 1.02 3.12 -8.00
CA GLY A 209 -0.42 3.13 -8.26
C GLY A 209 -1.25 2.29 -7.29
N LEU A 210 -0.67 1.87 -6.15
CA LEU A 210 -1.34 1.06 -5.13
C LEU A 210 -1.95 1.92 -4.04
N TYR A 211 -3.14 1.53 -3.61
CA TYR A 211 -3.94 2.23 -2.60
C TYR A 211 -3.93 1.48 -1.26
N ASP A 212 -4.23 2.22 -0.20
CA ASP A 212 -4.51 1.71 1.14
C ASP A 212 -3.38 0.90 1.78
N MET A 213 -2.12 1.11 1.36
CA MET A 213 -0.95 0.38 1.87
C MET A 213 -0.58 0.72 3.34
N HIS A 214 -1.27 1.67 3.98
CA HIS A 214 -0.96 2.20 5.31
C HIS A 214 -2.19 2.30 6.23
N GLY A 215 -3.04 1.28 6.27
CA GLY A 215 -4.19 1.22 7.17
C GLY A 215 -5.35 0.46 6.53
N ASN A 216 -6.57 0.89 6.85
CA ASN A 216 -7.83 0.24 6.46
C ASN A 216 -7.96 -1.17 7.03
N VAL A 217 -7.32 -2.19 6.47
CA VAL A 217 -7.17 -3.52 7.08
C VAL A 217 -5.75 -4.04 6.97
N TRP A 218 -5.34 -4.85 7.95
CA TRP A 218 -4.16 -5.68 7.84
C TRP A 218 -4.34 -6.65 6.68
N GLU A 219 -3.27 -6.98 5.97
CA GLU A 219 -3.35 -7.84 4.80
C GLU A 219 -2.52 -9.11 4.95
N TRP A 220 -3.14 -10.26 4.73
CA TRP A 220 -2.44 -11.56 4.73
C TRP A 220 -1.34 -11.65 3.67
N CYS A 221 -0.17 -12.14 4.08
CA CYS A 221 0.90 -12.59 3.19
C CYS A 221 0.99 -14.13 3.20
N SER A 222 1.70 -14.71 2.23
CA SER A 222 1.92 -16.17 2.17
C SER A 222 2.82 -16.69 3.30
N ASP A 223 3.73 -15.86 3.77
CA ASP A 223 4.86 -16.23 4.62
C ASP A 223 4.40 -16.63 6.01
N LEU A 224 5.07 -17.64 6.57
CA LEU A 224 5.05 -17.86 8.02
C LEU A 224 5.86 -16.75 8.69
N TYR A 225 5.42 -16.30 9.86
CA TYR A 225 6.17 -15.30 10.61
C TYR A 225 7.25 -15.96 11.46
N ASP A 226 8.44 -15.39 11.49
CA ASP A 226 9.45 -15.65 12.53
C ASP A 226 10.18 -14.34 12.84
N LYS A 227 10.33 -14.04 14.13
CA LYS A 227 10.97 -12.80 14.63
C LYS A 227 12.45 -12.68 14.26
N ASN A 228 13.11 -13.79 13.95
CA ASN A 228 14.52 -13.84 13.56
C ASN A 228 14.71 -13.99 12.05
N TYR A 229 13.64 -14.13 11.26
CA TYR A 229 13.76 -14.44 9.83
C TYR A 229 14.62 -13.42 9.08
N TYR A 230 14.47 -12.13 9.36
CA TYR A 230 15.23 -11.07 8.67
C TYR A 230 16.76 -11.22 8.86
N LYS A 231 17.23 -11.83 9.96
CA LYS A 231 18.66 -12.08 10.21
C LYS A 231 19.25 -13.16 9.32
N ILE A 232 18.39 -14.03 8.77
CA ILE A 232 18.76 -15.20 7.96
C ILE A 232 18.07 -15.21 6.60
N SER A 233 17.40 -14.10 6.24
CA SER A 233 16.60 -13.98 5.03
C SER A 233 17.52 -14.10 3.82
N PRO A 234 17.20 -14.95 2.83
CA PRO A 234 17.98 -15.02 1.61
C PRO A 234 17.82 -13.73 0.80
N LEU A 235 18.89 -13.33 0.11
CA LEU A 235 18.88 -12.14 -0.75
C LEU A 235 17.83 -12.20 -1.86
N VAL A 236 17.56 -13.40 -2.40
CA VAL A 236 16.79 -13.57 -3.64
C VAL A 236 15.46 -14.24 -3.34
N ASP A 237 14.37 -13.58 -3.73
CA ASP A 237 12.98 -14.06 -3.64
C ASP A 237 12.64 -14.77 -2.31
N PRO A 238 12.84 -14.12 -1.14
CA PRO A 238 12.51 -14.71 0.16
C PRO A 238 11.01 -15.03 0.26
N LYS A 239 10.70 -16.17 0.91
CA LYS A 239 9.34 -16.72 1.05
C LYS A 239 8.98 -17.05 2.51
N GLY A 240 9.73 -16.49 3.45
CA GLY A 240 9.60 -16.82 4.86
C GLY A 240 10.33 -18.11 5.26
N PRO A 241 10.29 -18.47 6.54
CA PRO A 241 10.83 -19.72 7.05
C PRO A 241 9.95 -20.90 6.61
N GLN A 242 10.57 -22.07 6.43
CA GLN A 242 9.84 -23.30 6.07
C GLN A 242 8.96 -23.84 7.21
N LYS A 243 9.30 -23.50 8.45
CA LYS A 243 8.58 -23.89 9.67
C LYS A 243 8.58 -22.72 10.64
N SER A 244 7.49 -22.55 11.39
CA SER A 244 7.40 -21.58 12.46
C SER A 244 6.41 -22.04 13.52
N ASN A 245 6.62 -21.62 14.77
CA ASN A 245 5.68 -21.73 15.88
C ASN A 245 4.79 -20.49 16.01
N SER A 246 4.63 -19.73 14.93
CA SER A 246 3.80 -18.53 14.83
C SER A 246 2.80 -18.67 13.68
N GLY A 247 1.96 -17.65 13.51
CA GLY A 247 1.01 -17.56 12.41
C GLY A 247 1.63 -17.10 11.08
N HIS A 248 0.75 -16.74 10.14
CA HIS A 248 1.15 -16.09 8.90
C HIS A 248 1.33 -14.59 9.09
N VAL A 249 2.23 -14.01 8.31
CA VAL A 249 2.49 -12.58 8.29
C VAL A 249 1.25 -11.81 7.86
N ILE A 250 1.01 -10.68 8.51
CA ILE A 250 0.10 -9.62 8.07
C ILE A 250 0.84 -8.28 8.02
N ARG A 251 0.47 -7.41 7.07
CA ARG A 251 1.16 -6.13 6.80
C ARG A 251 0.17 -4.95 6.67
N GLY A 252 0.65 -3.72 6.83
CA GLY A 252 -0.08 -2.49 6.49
C GLY A 252 -0.77 -1.73 7.63
N GLY A 253 -1.00 -2.35 8.78
CA GLY A 253 -1.84 -1.76 9.82
C GLY A 253 -3.33 -1.87 9.50
N ALA A 254 -4.19 -1.30 10.33
CA ALA A 254 -5.64 -1.32 10.12
C ALA A 254 -6.31 -0.05 10.66
N TRP A 255 -7.60 0.11 10.38
CA TRP A 255 -8.40 1.27 10.79
C TRP A 255 -8.31 1.59 12.30
N ASN A 256 -8.10 0.60 13.16
CA ASN A 256 -8.00 0.77 14.62
C ASN A 256 -6.56 0.84 15.16
N GLU A 257 -5.56 0.74 14.30
CA GLU A 257 -4.14 0.72 14.67
C GLU A 257 -3.54 2.12 14.74
N LYS A 258 -2.52 2.29 15.59
CA LYS A 258 -1.77 3.56 15.68
C LYS A 258 -0.83 3.70 14.47
N ALA A 259 -0.44 4.92 14.12
CA ALA A 259 0.40 5.20 12.94
C ALA A 259 1.68 4.34 12.85
N TYR A 260 2.36 4.06 13.96
CA TYR A 260 3.58 3.23 13.92
C TYR A 260 3.31 1.77 13.50
N LYS A 261 2.08 1.27 13.66
CA LYS A 261 1.64 -0.04 13.15
C LYS A 261 1.25 -0.02 11.67
N CYS A 262 1.23 1.16 11.05
CA CYS A 262 0.96 1.34 9.62
C CYS A 262 2.23 1.62 8.80
N ARG A 263 3.42 1.59 9.40
CA ARG A 263 4.68 1.81 8.68
C ARG A 263 4.88 0.74 7.61
N SER A 264 5.59 1.08 6.53
CA SER A 264 5.99 0.14 5.49
C SER A 264 6.71 -1.09 6.06
N ALA A 265 7.54 -0.88 7.09
CA ALA A 265 8.32 -1.93 7.73
C ALA A 265 7.53 -2.75 8.77
N ASP A 266 6.41 -2.27 9.34
CA ASP A 266 5.79 -2.86 10.54
C ASP A 266 5.17 -4.24 10.31
N ARG A 267 5.77 -5.26 10.92
CA ARG A 267 5.40 -6.66 10.73
C ARG A 267 4.51 -7.13 11.86
N ASN A 268 3.49 -7.92 11.52
CA ASN A 268 2.68 -8.61 12.52
C ASN A 268 2.28 -9.99 11.99
N HIS A 269 1.64 -10.79 12.82
CA HIS A 269 1.23 -12.13 12.42
C HIS A 269 -0.03 -12.59 13.16
N ARG A 270 -0.76 -13.52 12.55
CA ARG A 270 -1.94 -14.14 13.15
C ARG A 270 -2.05 -15.60 12.74
N TRP A 271 -2.58 -16.41 13.63
CA TRP A 271 -2.86 -17.81 13.33
C TRP A 271 -3.85 -17.92 12.17
N PRO A 272 -3.69 -18.90 11.26
CA PRO A 272 -4.39 -18.95 9.98
C PRO A 272 -5.90 -19.20 10.08
N LYS A 273 -6.42 -19.52 11.28
CA LYS A 273 -7.85 -19.73 11.57
C LYS A 273 -8.52 -18.53 12.26
N ILE A 274 -7.76 -17.48 12.57
CA ILE A 274 -8.28 -16.31 13.25
C ILE A 274 -9.04 -15.44 12.25
N ASN A 275 -10.31 -15.17 12.56
CA ASN A 275 -11.12 -14.15 11.91
C ASN A 275 -11.07 -12.88 12.76
N GLN A 276 -10.65 -11.77 12.17
CA GLN A 276 -10.64 -10.46 12.84
C GLN A 276 -11.15 -9.39 11.89
N SER A 277 -11.94 -8.46 12.41
CA SER A 277 -12.59 -7.40 11.62
C SER A 277 -11.65 -6.26 11.21
N ILE A 278 -10.35 -6.56 11.23
CA ILE A 278 -9.24 -5.68 10.92
C ILE A 278 -8.28 -6.37 9.96
N ILE A 279 -8.58 -7.58 9.47
CA ILE A 279 -7.70 -8.33 8.57
C ILE A 279 -8.47 -8.73 7.32
N GLY A 280 -7.96 -8.30 6.18
CA GLY A 280 -8.33 -8.72 4.84
C GLY A 280 -7.10 -9.23 4.09
N PHE A 281 -7.09 -9.02 2.77
CA PHE A 281 -5.98 -9.40 1.91
C PHE A 281 -6.07 -8.70 0.55
N ARG A 282 -4.94 -8.65 -0.16
CA ARG A 282 -4.89 -8.34 -1.59
C ARG A 282 -4.29 -9.50 -2.37
N VAL A 283 -4.51 -9.51 -3.67
CA VAL A 283 -4.08 -10.60 -4.55
C VAL A 283 -2.74 -10.28 -5.22
N VAL A 284 -1.97 -11.30 -5.54
CA VAL A 284 -0.93 -11.25 -6.59
C VAL A 284 -1.39 -12.11 -7.76
N LEU A 285 -1.24 -11.57 -8.97
CA LEU A 285 -1.37 -12.28 -10.24
C LEU A 285 0.03 -12.50 -10.81
N GLU A 286 0.37 -13.77 -11.07
CA GLU A 286 1.65 -14.11 -11.68
C GLU A 286 1.71 -13.68 -13.15
N ILE A 287 2.92 -13.34 -13.60
CA ILE A 287 3.22 -13.12 -15.01
C ILE A 287 3.80 -14.43 -15.53
N GLU A 288 3.21 -14.95 -16.60
CA GLU A 288 3.69 -16.16 -17.28
C GLU A 288 4.95 -15.90 -18.11
#